data_AF-A0A7C4LSK6-F1
#
_entry.id   AF-A0A7C4LSK6-F1
#
_cell.length_a   1.000
_cell.length_b   1.000
_cell.length_c   1.000
_cell.angle_alpha   90.00
_cell.angle_beta   90.00
_cell.angle_gamma   90.00
#
_symmetry.space_group_name_H-M   'P 1'
#
loop_
_entity.id
_entity.type
_entity.pdbx_description
1 polymer ?
#
loop_
_entity_poly.entity_id
_entity_poly.type
_entity_poly.pdbx_seq_one_letter_code
_entity_poly.pdbx_strand_id
1 'polypeptide(L)'
;MSADYNQSDILRFLNEPVPPGGTPAWADWQARCKQLGAKAPEIFVQTLESGPEPLQYAALLGLRLYGFEAWADGYGKDMKYRFRPLDSSDWTIVIPEQPPKSATGE
;
A
#
# COMPACT_ATOMS: atom_id res chain seq x y z
N MET A 1 18.21 5.71 -15.93
CA MET A 1 17.79 4.30 -15.91
C MET A 1 16.98 4.12 -14.65
N SER A 2 15.66 4.01 -14.75
CA SER A 2 14.83 3.62 -13.61
C SER A 2 15.13 2.14 -13.34
N ALA A 3 15.55 1.80 -12.12
CA ALA A 3 15.66 0.40 -11.75
C ALA A 3 14.23 -0.16 -11.69
N ASP A 4 13.89 -1.06 -12.62
CA ASP A 4 12.67 -1.86 -12.47
C ASP A 4 12.96 -2.89 -11.38
N TYR A 5 12.61 -2.54 -10.15
CA TYR A 5 12.69 -3.45 -9.02
C TYR A 5 11.80 -4.66 -9.29
N ASN A 6 12.30 -5.85 -8.95
CA ASN A 6 11.51 -7.07 -9.08
C ASN A 6 10.52 -7.18 -7.91
N GLN A 7 9.60 -8.15 -7.98
CA GLN A 7 8.59 -8.38 -6.94
C GLN A 7 9.19 -8.55 -5.55
N SER A 8 10.29 -9.30 -5.41
CA SER A 8 10.95 -9.54 -4.14
C SER A 8 11.50 -8.25 -3.50
N ASP A 9 12.01 -7.34 -4.32
CA ASP A 9 12.51 -6.06 -3.83
C ASP A 9 11.40 -5.15 -3.33
N ILE A 10 10.27 -5.13 -4.05
CA ILE A 10 9.08 -4.35 -3.66
C ILE A 10 8.50 -4.91 -2.36
N LEU A 11 8.38 -6.22 -2.23
CA LEU A 11 7.93 -6.86 -0.99
C LEU A 11 8.88 -6.60 0.18
N ARG A 12 10.19 -6.57 -0.06
CA ARG A 12 11.18 -6.22 0.95
C ARG A 12 11.02 -4.78 1.43
N PHE A 13 10.78 -3.83 0.51
CA PHE A 13 10.48 -2.45 0.87
C PHE A 13 9.20 -2.33 1.71
N LEU A 14 8.13 -3.04 1.32
CA LEU A 14 6.85 -3.04 2.05
C LEU A 14 6.95 -3.64 3.46
N ASN A 15 7.97 -4.47 3.71
CA ASN A 15 8.25 -5.03 5.03
C ASN A 15 8.97 -4.05 5.96
N GLU A 16 9.51 -2.95 5.42
CA GLU A 16 10.17 -1.95 6.25
C GLU A 16 9.14 -1.15 7.08
N PRO A 17 9.49 -0.76 8.31
CA PRO A 17 8.62 0.08 9.12
C PRO A 17 8.28 1.39 8.40
N VAL A 18 6.99 1.70 8.31
CA VAL A 18 6.53 3.00 7.79
C VAL A 18 6.91 4.08 8.81
N PRO A 19 7.78 5.06 8.47
CA PRO A 19 8.18 6.09 9.41
C PRO A 19 7.04 7.05 9.76
N PRO A 20 7.08 7.72 10.92
CA PRO A 20 6.11 8.76 11.26
C PRO A 20 6.12 9.90 10.22
N GLY A 21 4.92 10.33 9.80
CA GLY A 21 4.76 11.42 8.86
C GLY A 21 5.42 12.72 9.32
N GLY A 22 5.96 13.49 8.37
CA GLY A 22 6.64 14.76 8.63
C GLY A 22 8.09 14.64 9.13
N THR A 23 8.60 13.42 9.31
CA THR A 23 10.02 13.19 9.66
C THR A 23 10.92 13.10 8.42
N PRO A 24 12.24 13.33 8.55
CA PRO A 24 13.19 13.07 7.46
C PRO A 24 13.14 11.63 6.95
N ALA A 25 13.00 10.66 7.87
CA ALA A 25 12.86 9.25 7.52
C ALA A 25 11.62 8.97 6.65
N TRP A 26 10.52 9.69 6.88
CA TRP A 26 9.34 9.61 6.01
C TRP A 26 9.63 10.12 4.61
N ALA A 27 10.32 11.25 4.47
CA ALA A 27 10.70 11.77 3.15
C ALA A 27 11.61 10.78 2.38
N ASP A 28 12.57 10.17 3.07
CA ASP A 28 13.45 9.14 2.48
C ASP A 28 12.67 7.89 2.08
N TRP A 29 11.70 7.46 2.91
CA TRP A 29 10.81 6.35 2.58
C TRP A 29 9.96 6.65 1.34
N GLN A 30 9.39 7.86 1.24
CA GLN A 30 8.64 8.29 0.06
C GLN A 30 9.50 8.31 -1.21
N ALA A 31 10.74 8.81 -1.10
CA ALA A 31 11.67 8.87 -2.23
C ALA A 31 12.01 7.47 -2.74
N ARG A 32 12.30 6.52 -1.83
CA ARG A 32 12.56 5.12 -2.20
C ARG A 32 11.32 4.44 -2.78
N CYS A 33 10.14 4.70 -2.23
CA CYS A 33 8.89 4.16 -2.78
C CYS A 33 8.72 4.54 -4.26
N LYS A 34 8.92 5.82 -4.59
CA LYS A 34 8.80 6.33 -5.97
C LYS A 34 9.85 5.76 -6.93
N GLN A 35 10.91 5.15 -6.42
CA GLN A 35 11.97 4.53 -7.22
C GLN A 35 11.71 3.05 -7.55
N LEU A 36 10.65 2.44 -7.00
CA LEU A 36 10.35 1.01 -7.18
C LEU A 36 9.96 0.61 -8.62
N GLY A 37 9.77 1.57 -9.51
CA GLY A 37 9.47 1.31 -10.93
C GLY A 37 7.97 1.22 -11.21
N ALA A 38 7.65 0.99 -12.49
CA ALA A 38 6.29 1.13 -13.01
C ALA A 38 5.34 -0.01 -12.59
N LYS A 39 5.88 -1.17 -12.21
CA LYS A 39 5.11 -2.35 -11.77
C LYS A 39 4.71 -2.31 -10.30
N ALA A 40 5.22 -1.35 -9.53
CA ALA A 40 4.96 -1.28 -8.09
C ALA A 40 3.46 -1.18 -7.74
N PRO A 41 2.62 -0.38 -8.45
CA PRO A 41 1.19 -0.34 -8.19
C PRO A 41 0.50 -1.71 -8.30
N GLU A 42 0.85 -2.53 -9.29
CA GLU A 42 0.27 -3.87 -9.45
C GLU A 42 0.56 -4.76 -8.23
N ILE A 43 1.81 -4.71 -7.74
CA ILE A 43 2.23 -5.47 -6.56
C ILE A 43 1.60 -4.91 -5.29
N PHE A 44 1.39 -3.60 -5.19
CA PHE A 44 0.67 -3.00 -4.06
C PHE A 44 -0.77 -3.50 -4.02
N VAL A 45 -1.46 -3.56 -5.15
CA VAL A 45 -2.83 -4.09 -5.23
C VAL A 45 -2.87 -5.56 -4.80
N GLN A 46 -1.97 -6.40 -5.32
CA GLN A 46 -1.85 -7.80 -4.88
C GLN A 46 -1.58 -7.91 -3.38
N THR A 47 -0.74 -7.03 -2.84
CA THR A 47 -0.43 -7.00 -1.40
C THR A 47 -1.64 -6.59 -0.56
N LEU A 48 -2.50 -5.68 -1.05
CA LEU A 48 -3.74 -5.33 -0.38
C LEU A 48 -4.73 -6.51 -0.33
N GLU A 49 -4.71 -7.38 -1.33
CA GLU A 49 -5.58 -8.55 -1.41
C GLU A 49 -5.08 -9.71 -0.54
N SER A 50 -3.83 -10.14 -0.72
CA SER A 50 -3.33 -11.39 -0.12
C SER A 50 -2.16 -11.20 0.87
N GLY A 51 -1.66 -9.98 1.03
CA GLY A 51 -0.54 -9.69 1.92
C GLY A 51 -0.95 -9.66 3.39
N PRO A 52 0.00 -9.79 4.34
CA PRO A 52 -0.28 -9.59 5.76
C PRO A 52 -0.53 -8.11 6.09
N GLU A 53 -1.31 -7.85 7.14
CA GLU A 53 -1.75 -6.51 7.57
C GLU A 53 -0.64 -5.41 7.56
N PRO A 54 0.57 -5.62 8.09
CA PRO A 54 1.61 -4.58 8.06
C PRO A 54 2.03 -4.16 6.64
N LEU A 55 2.02 -5.12 5.71
CA LEU A 55 2.37 -4.89 4.31
C LEU A 55 1.20 -4.23 3.57
N GLN A 56 -0.04 -4.56 3.92
CA GLN A 56 -1.23 -3.90 3.36
C GLN A 56 -1.21 -2.38 3.66
N TYR A 57 -0.83 -1.99 4.88
CA TYR A 57 -0.71 -0.57 5.25
C TYR A 57 0.34 0.16 4.40
N ALA A 58 1.54 -0.42 4.26
CA ALA A 58 2.60 0.15 3.43
C ALA A 58 2.19 0.23 1.95
N ALA A 59 1.50 -0.80 1.43
CA ALA A 59 1.01 -0.84 0.05
C ALA A 59 -0.03 0.25 -0.23
N LEU A 60 -0.94 0.50 0.73
CA LEU A 60 -1.94 1.57 0.62
C LEU A 60 -1.28 2.95 0.50
N LEU A 61 -0.24 3.20 1.29
CA LEU A 61 0.53 4.45 1.21
C LEU A 61 1.33 4.53 -0.09
N GLY A 62 1.88 3.40 -0.55
CA GLY A 62 2.56 3.29 -1.84
C GLY A 62 1.66 3.72 -3.00
N LEU A 63 0.42 3.22 -3.06
CA LEU A 63 -0.55 3.63 -4.08
C LEU A 63 -0.76 5.16 -4.10
N ARG A 64 -0.87 5.79 -2.92
CA ARG A 64 -1.01 7.25 -2.84
C ARG A 64 0.19 7.99 -3.43
N LEU A 65 1.40 7.48 -3.21
CA LEU A 65 2.62 8.07 -3.76
C LEU A 65 2.76 7.89 -5.27
N TYR A 66 2.05 6.91 -5.83
CA TYR A 66 1.98 6.62 -7.26
C TYR A 66 0.81 7.31 -7.97
N GLY A 67 0.16 8.28 -7.33
CA GLY A 67 -0.88 9.09 -7.97
C GLY A 67 -2.26 8.44 -7.96
N PHE A 68 -2.52 7.56 -6.99
CA PHE A 68 -3.86 7.04 -6.73
C PHE A 68 -4.48 7.76 -5.53
N GLU A 69 -5.78 8.01 -5.62
CA GLU A 69 -6.57 8.24 -4.43
C GLU A 69 -6.89 6.88 -3.82
N ALA A 70 -6.48 6.62 -2.57
CA ALA A 70 -6.62 5.30 -1.95
C ALA A 70 -6.99 5.39 -0.45
N TRP A 71 -7.95 4.57 -0.02
CA TRP A 71 -8.53 4.57 1.33
C TRP A 71 -8.78 3.15 1.84
N ALA A 72 -8.71 2.99 3.16
CA ALA A 72 -9.31 1.85 3.84
C ALA A 72 -10.72 2.25 4.31
N ASP A 73 -11.67 1.33 4.23
CA ASP A 73 -13.04 1.49 4.72
C ASP A 73 -13.44 0.24 5.52
N GLY A 74 -14.21 0.42 6.59
CA GLY A 74 -14.56 -0.66 7.52
C GLY A 74 -13.45 -1.02 8.51
N TYR A 75 -13.70 -2.09 9.28
CA TYR A 75 -12.81 -2.60 10.32
C TYR A 75 -12.91 -4.13 10.37
N GLY A 76 -11.83 -4.80 10.78
CA GLY A 76 -11.84 -6.25 10.93
C GLY A 76 -12.24 -6.96 9.65
N LYS A 77 -13.14 -7.95 9.78
CA LYS A 77 -13.67 -8.74 8.67
C LYS A 77 -14.41 -7.93 7.59
N ASP A 78 -14.86 -6.72 7.92
CA ASP A 78 -15.60 -5.84 6.99
C ASP A 78 -14.66 -4.82 6.30
N MET A 79 -13.35 -4.92 6.55
CA MET A 79 -12.35 -4.06 5.95
C MET A 79 -12.30 -4.27 4.43
N LYS A 80 -12.24 -3.15 3.70
CA LYS A 80 -12.00 -3.10 2.25
C LYS A 80 -11.09 -1.94 1.91
N TYR A 81 -10.27 -2.12 0.89
CA TYR A 81 -9.48 -1.06 0.29
C TYR A 81 -10.18 -0.53 -0.95
N ARG A 82 -10.21 0.79 -1.11
CA ARG A 82 -10.79 1.46 -2.26
C ARG A 82 -9.76 2.40 -2.85
N PHE A 83 -9.51 2.28 -4.15
CA PHE A 83 -8.57 3.17 -4.82
C PHE A 83 -8.97 3.47 -6.27
N ARG A 84 -8.48 4.59 -6.79
CA ARG A 84 -8.64 5.01 -8.18
C ARG A 84 -7.46 5.89 -8.62
N PRO A 85 -7.09 5.90 -9.90
CA PRO A 85 -6.25 6.96 -10.46
C PRO A 85 -6.86 8.33 -10.18
N LEU A 86 -6.04 9.35 -9.92
CA LEU A 86 -6.51 10.71 -9.61
C LEU A 86 -7.32 11.36 -10.74
N ASP A 87 -7.14 10.90 -11.97
CA ASP A 87 -7.84 11.35 -13.18
C ASP A 87 -9.06 10.49 -13.53
N SER A 88 -9.40 9.48 -12.72
CA SER A 88 -10.53 8.59 -12.94
C SER A 88 -11.65 8.79 -11.92
N SER A 89 -12.89 8.56 -12.33
CA SER A 89 -14.05 8.47 -11.43
C SER A 89 -14.27 7.05 -10.90
N ASP A 90 -13.65 6.04 -11.51
CA ASP A 90 -13.98 4.64 -11.29
C ASP A 90 -13.17 4.05 -10.13
N TRP A 91 -13.89 3.56 -9.13
CA TRP A 91 -13.29 2.96 -7.95
C TRP A 91 -13.01 1.47 -8.15
N THR A 92 -11.79 1.06 -7.85
CA THR A 92 -11.45 -0.34 -7.60
C THR A 92 -11.62 -0.63 -6.12
N ILE A 93 -12.23 -1.77 -5.80
CA ILE A 93 -12.45 -2.22 -4.42
C ILE A 93 -11.77 -3.58 -4.26
N VAL A 94 -10.93 -3.70 -3.23
CA VAL A 94 -10.25 -4.94 -2.85
C VAL A 94 -10.69 -5.33 -1.45
N ILE A 95 -11.08 -6.59 -1.28
CA ILE A 95 -11.38 -7.18 0.02
C ILE A 95 -10.17 -8.05 0.38
N PRO A 96 -9.45 -7.76 1.48
CA PRO A 96 -8.30 -8.55 1.88
C PRO A 96 -8.74 -9.97 2.27
N GLU A 97 -8.03 -10.98 1.78
CA GLU A 97 -8.18 -12.37 2.21
C GLU A 97 -7.85 -12.53 3.70
N GLN A 98 -6.93 -11.70 4.19
CA GLN A 98 -6.51 -11.62 5.58
C GLN A 98 -6.79 -10.20 6.09
N PRO A 99 -8.03 -9.91 6.49
CA PRO A 99 -8.35 -8.60 7.04
C PRO A 99 -7.51 -8.32 8.30
N PRO A 100 -7.14 -7.04 8.54
CA PRO A 100 -6.53 -6.61 9.78
C PRO A 100 -7.31 -7.12 10.98
N LYS A 101 -6.61 -7.64 11.99
CA LYS A 101 -7.31 -8.08 13.20
C LYS A 101 -7.86 -6.83 13.88
N SER A 102 -9.17 -6.74 14.04
CA SER A 102 -9.77 -5.66 14.83
C SER A 102 -9.04 -5.59 16.18
N ALA A 103 -8.60 -4.39 16.56
CA ALA A 103 -8.23 -4.08 17.93
C ALA A 103 -9.51 -4.02 18.80
N THR A 104 -10.31 -5.08 18.79
CA THR A 104 -11.35 -5.33 19.77
C THR A 104 -10.84 -6.48 20.60
N GLY A 105 -10.23 -6.13 21.73
CA GLY A 105 -10.20 -7.04 22.86
C GLY A 105 -11.64 -7.34 23.23
N GLU A 106 -12.09 -8.53 22.91
CA GLU A 106 -13.11 -9.24 23.68
C GLU A 106 -12.41 -10.24 24.58
#